data_AF-A0A125QDJ7-F1
#
_entry.id   AF-A0A125QDJ7-F1
#
_cell.length_a   1.000
_cell.length_b   1.000
_cell.length_c   1.000
_cell.angle_alpha   90.00
_cell.angle_beta   90.00
_cell.angle_gamma   90.00
#
_symmetry.space_group_name_H-M   'P 1'
#
loop_
_entity.id
_entity.type
_entity.pdbx_description
1 polymer ?
#
loop_
_entity_poly.entity_id
_entity_poly.type
_entity_poly.pdbx_seq_one_letter_code
_entity_poly.pdbx_strand_id
1 'polypeptide(L)'
;MIGVPMPDPRQAVIADLHRQMDAFLGAGGKVHQIEPGVSAEAPGASMGASGHAERLRAERNKLAPMLKALAETGITSSAAATQTRIRQKRIELVAKENGFKFA
;
A
#
# COMPACT_ATOMS: atom_id res chain seq x y z
N MET A 1 27.53 -8.46 45.52
CA MET A 1 26.45 -8.98 44.66
C MET A 1 26.32 -8.05 43.48
N ILE A 2 26.96 -8.37 42.36
CA ILE A 2 26.95 -7.54 41.15
C ILE A 2 25.66 -7.86 40.39
N GLY A 3 24.83 -6.82 40.19
CA GLY A 3 23.51 -6.92 39.59
C GLY A 3 23.56 -7.58 38.22
N VAL A 4 22.70 -8.57 38.03
CA VAL A 4 22.48 -9.22 36.74
C VAL A 4 22.13 -8.13 35.72
N PRO A 5 22.80 -8.06 34.55
CA PRO A 5 22.49 -7.04 33.57
C PRO A 5 21.02 -7.17 33.16
N MET A 6 20.30 -6.05 33.26
CA MET A 6 18.90 -5.97 32.84
C MET A 6 18.80 -6.50 31.40
N PRO A 7 17.87 -7.42 31.10
CA PRO A 7 17.72 -7.96 29.76
C PRO A 7 17.58 -6.81 28.76
N ASP A 8 18.29 -6.89 27.62
CA ASP A 8 18.15 -5.89 26.56
C ASP A 8 16.66 -5.78 26.21
N PRO A 9 16.05 -4.59 26.30
CA PRO A 9 14.62 -4.41 26.08
C PRO A 9 14.17 -4.94 24.72
N ARG A 10 15.05 -4.96 23.72
CA ARG A 10 14.77 -5.56 22.41
C ARG A 10 14.58 -7.07 22.50
N GLN A 11 15.35 -7.76 23.34
CA GLN A 11 15.23 -9.20 23.53
C GLN A 11 13.92 -9.56 24.24
N ALA A 12 13.48 -8.72 25.19
CA ALA A 12 12.19 -8.90 25.84
C ALA A 12 11.02 -8.77 24.84
N VAL A 13 11.07 -7.76 23.95
CA VAL A 13 10.07 -7.58 22.89
C VAL A 13 10.08 -8.74 21.90
N ILE A 14 11.26 -9.22 21.48
CA ILE A 14 11.38 -10.35 20.56
C ILE A 14 10.79 -11.63 21.18
N ALA A 15 11.10 -11.91 22.44
CA ALA A 15 10.59 -13.09 23.13
C ALA A 15 9.05 -13.05 23.27
N ASP A 16 8.49 -11.87 23.55
CA ASP A 16 7.04 -11.69 23.63
C ASP A 16 6.37 -11.86 22.26
N LEU A 17 6.95 -11.28 21.20
CA LEU A 17 6.46 -11.45 19.82
C LEU A 17 6.44 -12.92 19.41
N HIS A 18 7.50 -13.68 19.69
CA HIS A 18 7.53 -15.11 19.37
C HIS A 18 6.42 -15.87 20.11
N ARG A 19 6.20 -15.59 21.40
CA ARG A 19 5.13 -16.21 22.18
C ARG A 19 3.75 -15.94 21.57
N GLN A 20 3.51 -14.70 21.13
CA GLN A 20 2.24 -14.33 20.51
C GLN A 20 2.05 -15.01 19.14
N MET A 21 3.12 -15.14 18.35
CA MET A 21 3.09 -15.86 17.07
C MET A 21 2.77 -17.35 17.29
N ASP A 22 3.42 -17.99 18.25
CA ASP A 22 3.18 -19.40 18.58
C ASP A 22 1.74 -19.62 19.06
N ALA A 23 1.21 -18.72 19.89
CA ALA A 23 -0.18 -18.78 20.35
C ALA A 23 -1.17 -18.62 19.20
N PHE A 24 -0.93 -17.68 18.28
CA PHE A 24 -1.79 -17.44 17.12
C PHE A 24 -1.81 -18.64 16.16
N LEU A 25 -0.63 -19.19 15.84
CA LEU A 25 -0.51 -20.33 14.95
C LEU A 25 -1.04 -21.62 15.61
N GLY A 26 -0.77 -21.80 16.91
CA GLY A 26 -1.29 -22.92 17.70
C GLY A 26 -2.81 -22.92 17.85
N ALA A 27 -3.45 -21.74 17.85
CA ALA A 27 -4.91 -21.59 17.83
C ALA A 27 -5.54 -21.85 16.44
N GLY A 28 -4.74 -22.24 15.43
CA GLY A 28 -5.20 -22.49 14.08
C GLY A 28 -5.20 -21.26 13.17
N GLY A 29 -4.59 -20.15 13.60
CA GLY A 29 -4.35 -18.98 12.77
C GLY A 29 -3.48 -19.33 11.56
N LYS A 30 -3.77 -18.73 10.41
CA LYS A 30 -3.06 -18.99 9.15
C LYS A 30 -2.36 -17.74 8.65
N VAL A 31 -1.17 -17.93 8.10
CA VAL A 31 -0.46 -16.87 7.38
C VAL A 31 -1.10 -16.70 6.01
N HIS A 32 -1.45 -15.46 5.66
CA HIS A 32 -1.97 -15.10 4.35
C HIS A 32 -0.99 -14.16 3.63
N GLN A 33 -0.65 -14.51 2.40
CA GLN A 33 0.08 -13.62 1.52
C GLN A 33 -0.91 -12.63 0.89
N ILE A 34 -0.66 -11.33 1.10
CA ILE A 34 -1.45 -10.26 0.49
C ILE A 34 -0.65 -9.74 -0.71
N GLU A 35 -1.25 -9.86 -1.90
CA GLU A 35 -0.60 -9.38 -3.12
C GLU A 35 -0.36 -7.86 -3.06
N PRO A 36 0.80 -7.37 -3.56
CA PRO A 36 1.08 -5.94 -3.60
C PRO A 36 -0.03 -5.18 -4.35
N GLY A 37 -0.68 -4.24 -3.68
CA GLY A 37 -1.76 -3.43 -4.26
C GLY A 37 -3.17 -3.89 -3.90
N VAL A 38 -3.34 -5.06 -3.30
CA VAL A 38 -4.60 -5.46 -2.64
C VAL A 38 -4.60 -4.83 -1.25
N SER A 39 -5.20 -3.64 -1.14
CA SER A 39 -5.52 -3.07 0.17
C SER A 39 -6.50 -4.07 0.79
N ALA A 40 -6.07 -4.86 1.77
CA ALA A 40 -6.97 -5.77 2.46
C ALA A 40 -8.20 -4.97 2.89
N GLU A 41 -9.39 -5.41 2.50
CA GLU A 41 -10.59 -5.10 3.26
C GLU A 41 -10.41 -5.81 4.61
N ALA A 42 -9.62 -5.19 5.48
CA ALA A 42 -9.49 -5.65 6.85
C ALA A 42 -10.87 -5.45 7.50
N PRO A 43 -11.42 -6.46 8.19
CA PRO A 43 -12.56 -6.26 9.07
C PRO A 43 -12.06 -5.41 10.25
N GLY A 44 -12.04 -4.10 10.05
CA GLY A 44 -11.24 -3.21 10.86
C GLY A 44 -10.77 -2.00 10.05
N ALA A 45 -11.71 -1.13 9.71
CA ALA A 45 -11.46 0.29 9.43
C ALA A 45 -10.90 1.04 10.67
N SER A 46 -10.02 0.40 11.44
CA SER A 46 -9.60 0.78 12.79
C SER A 46 -8.09 0.98 12.89
N MET A 47 -7.47 1.53 11.85
CA MET A 47 -6.13 2.12 11.92
C MET A 47 -6.06 3.40 11.05
N GLY A 48 -7.01 4.33 11.26
CA GLY A 48 -6.88 5.79 10.99
C GLY A 48 -6.50 6.32 9.60
N ALA A 49 -6.17 5.47 8.63
CA ALA A 49 -5.59 5.87 7.33
C ALA A 49 -6.48 5.56 6.12
N SER A 50 -7.62 4.87 6.30
CA SER A 50 -8.45 4.37 5.20
C SER A 50 -9.21 5.48 4.47
N GLY A 51 -9.93 6.36 5.19
CA GLY A 51 -10.81 7.35 4.54
C GLY A 51 -10.09 8.37 3.64
N HIS A 52 -8.95 8.91 4.09
CA HIS A 52 -8.18 9.85 3.28
C HIS A 52 -7.52 9.17 2.07
N ALA A 53 -6.98 7.96 2.26
CA ALA A 53 -6.36 7.20 1.18
C ALA A 53 -7.39 6.76 0.12
N GLU A 54 -8.58 6.34 0.55
CA GLU A 54 -9.71 6.00 -0.33
C GLU A 54 -10.21 7.21 -1.08
N ARG A 55 -10.40 8.37 -0.42
CA ARG A 55 -10.78 9.61 -1.10
C ARG A 55 -9.77 9.98 -2.18
N LEU A 56 -8.47 9.91 -1.86
CA LEU A 56 -7.41 10.20 -2.82
C LEU A 56 -7.37 9.20 -3.99
N ARG A 57 -7.66 7.92 -3.75
CA ARG A 57 -7.82 6.91 -4.81
C ARG A 57 -9.03 7.22 -5.69
N ALA A 58 -10.17 7.56 -5.10
CA ALA A 58 -11.38 7.94 -5.82
C ALA A 58 -11.16 9.17 -6.70
N GLU A 59 -10.48 10.20 -6.18
CA GLU A 59 -10.09 11.39 -6.96
C GLU A 59 -9.14 11.05 -8.11
N ARG A 60 -8.21 10.10 -7.92
CA ARG A 60 -7.31 9.64 -8.98
C ARG A 60 -8.05 8.83 -10.05
N ASN A 61 -8.98 7.97 -9.66
CA ASN A 61 -9.77 7.16 -10.59
C ASN A 61 -10.65 8.01 -11.52
N LYS A 62 -11.06 9.21 -11.10
CA LYS A 62 -11.75 10.18 -12.00
C LYS A 62 -10.88 10.62 -13.17
N LEU A 63 -9.55 10.60 -13.03
CA LEU A 63 -8.61 10.98 -14.09
C LEU A 63 -8.27 9.81 -15.03
N ALA A 64 -8.53 8.57 -14.60
CA ALA A 64 -8.23 7.36 -15.37
C ALA A 64 -8.83 7.33 -16.78
N PRO A 65 -10.11 7.66 -17.04
CA PRO A 65 -10.67 7.56 -18.40
C PRO A 65 -9.99 8.52 -19.38
N MET A 66 -9.73 9.76 -18.96
CA MET A 66 -9.02 10.75 -19.78
C MET A 66 -7.59 10.31 -20.06
N LEU A 67 -6.87 9.85 -19.03
CA LEU A 67 -5.47 9.40 -19.18
C LEU A 67 -5.36 8.11 -19.99
N LYS A 68 -6.36 7.22 -19.92
CA LYS A 68 -6.45 6.02 -20.75
C LYS A 68 -6.67 6.37 -22.22
N ALA A 69 -7.57 7.30 -22.52
CA ALA A 69 -7.77 7.79 -23.89
C ALA A 69 -6.48 8.41 -24.45
N LEU A 70 -5.72 9.14 -23.64
CA LEU A 70 -4.40 9.65 -24.03
C LEU A 70 -3.37 8.53 -24.20
N ALA A 71 -3.35 7.51 -23.35
CA ALA A 71 -2.46 6.38 -23.54
C ALA A 71 -2.75 5.62 -24.85
N GLU A 72 -4.03 5.50 -25.24
CA GLU A 72 -4.47 4.85 -26.48
C GLU A 72 -4.05 5.62 -27.74
N THR A 73 -3.80 6.93 -27.68
CA THR A 73 -3.23 7.67 -28.82
C THR A 73 -1.74 7.41 -29.04
N GLY A 74 -1.10 6.61 -28.18
CA GLY A 74 0.30 6.23 -28.31
C GLY A 74 1.28 7.31 -27.83
N ILE A 75 0.84 8.30 -27.06
CA ILE A 75 1.74 9.30 -26.47
C ILE A 75 2.42 8.78 -25.20
N THR A 76 3.57 9.36 -24.88
CA THR A 76 4.32 9.04 -23.65
C THR A 76 3.72 9.71 -22.42
N SER A 77 4.04 9.21 -21.22
CA SER A 77 3.59 9.80 -19.95
C SER A 77 4.05 11.26 -19.77
N SER A 78 5.21 11.62 -20.31
CA SER A 78 5.72 12.99 -20.33
C SER A 78 4.90 13.90 -21.24
N ALA A 79 4.52 13.43 -22.44
CA ALA A 79 3.68 14.21 -23.35
C ALA A 79 2.27 14.43 -22.77
N ALA A 80 1.70 13.39 -22.15
CA ALA A 80 0.44 13.49 -21.43
C ALA A 80 0.51 14.49 -20.26
N ALA A 81 1.64 14.57 -19.56
CA ALA A 81 1.87 15.55 -18.49
C ALA A 81 1.85 16.99 -19.01
N THR A 82 2.46 17.23 -20.17
CA THR A 82 2.45 18.55 -20.83
C THR A 82 1.04 18.95 -21.26
N GLN A 83 0.27 18.01 -21.82
CA GLN A 83 -1.09 18.28 -22.33
C GLN A 83 -2.12 18.47 -21.22
N THR A 84 -2.04 17.68 -20.15
CA THR A 84 -3.00 17.72 -19.03
C THR A 84 -2.59 18.65 -17.90
N ARG A 85 -1.34 19.14 -17.92
CA ARG A 85 -0.69 19.89 -16.82
C ARG A 85 -0.69 19.13 -15.48
N ILE A 86 -0.86 17.81 -15.52
CA ILE A 86 -0.74 16.93 -14.35
C ILE A 86 0.71 16.49 -14.23
N ARG A 87 1.23 16.39 -13.00
CA ARG A 87 2.59 15.87 -12.78
C ARG A 87 2.73 14.45 -13.35
N GLN A 88 3.78 14.20 -14.11
CA GLN A 88 4.08 12.89 -14.70
C GLN A 88 3.98 11.73 -13.70
N LYS A 89 4.59 11.86 -12.51
CA LYS A 89 4.49 10.85 -11.44
C LYS A 89 3.05 10.49 -11.04
N ARG A 90 2.13 11.47 -11.09
CA ARG A 90 0.70 11.24 -10.79
C ARG A 90 0.02 10.49 -11.93
N ILE A 91 0.37 10.78 -13.17
CA ILE A 91 -0.12 10.05 -14.35
C ILE A 91 0.34 8.58 -14.30
N GLU A 92 1.61 8.35 -14.00
CA GLU A 92 2.17 6.99 -13.84
C GLU A 92 1.51 6.24 -12.69
N LEU A 93 1.23 6.92 -11.56
CA LEU A 93 0.50 6.33 -10.45
C LEU A 93 -0.92 5.92 -10.84
N VAL A 94 -1.67 6.81 -11.53
CA VAL A 94 -3.03 6.50 -12.00
C VAL A 94 -3.02 5.33 -12.98
N ALA A 95 -2.06 5.30 -13.92
CA ALA A 95 -1.90 4.23 -14.90
C ALA A 95 -1.63 2.88 -14.21
N LYS A 96 -0.72 2.86 -13.22
CA LYS A 96 -0.42 1.68 -12.42
C LYS A 96 -1.63 1.20 -11.61
N GLU A 97 -2.36 2.11 -10.98
CA GLU A 97 -3.55 1.78 -10.17
C GLU A 97 -4.73 1.29 -11.01
N ASN A 98 -4.82 1.70 -12.28
CA ASN A 98 -5.94 1.38 -13.18
C ASN A 98 -5.56 0.39 -14.32
N GLY A 99 -4.36 -0.19 -14.28
CA GLY A 99 -3.96 -1.28 -15.17
C GLY A 99 -3.70 -0.90 -16.63
N PHE A 100 -3.30 0.33 -16.94
CA PHE A 100 -2.92 0.74 -18.30
C PHE A 100 -1.49 1.30 -18.36
N LYS A 101 -0.92 1.40 -19.55
CA LYS A 101 0.46 1.87 -19.79
C LYS A 101 0.48 2.94 -20.86
N PHE A 102 1.31 3.96 -20.68
CA PHE A 102 1.68 4.87 -21.75
C PHE A 102 2.78 4.23 -22.60
N ALA A 103 2.95 4.72 -23.84
CA ALA A 103 3.99 4.29 -24.76
C ALA A 103 5.40 4.56 -24.21
#